data_AF-A0A6A7LPX8-F1
#
_entry.id   AF-A0A6A7LPX8-F1
#
_cell.length_a   1.000
_cell.length_b   1.000
_cell.length_c   1.000
_cell.angle_alpha   90.00
_cell.angle_beta   90.00
_cell.angle_gamma   90.00
#
_symmetry.space_group_name_H-M   'P 1'
#
loop_
_entity.id
_entity.type
_entity.pdbx_description
1 polymer ?
#
loop_
_entity_poly.entity_id
_entity_poly.type
_entity_poly.pdbx_seq_one_letter_code
_entity_poly.pdbx_strand_id
1 'polypeptide(L)'
;MHERMADSLGATQPIGTSLFVLFVPRVTRSGDSIDHDYWVDLALEIFATLFRGATAYPRGRGRWRDNERGGALVADEPTVVTCYAAPHDITDEALARLRAFLHRLGREAQQGEAGMVFDGQYYGITEYDDGR
;
A
#
# COMPACT_ATOMS: atom_id res chain seq x y z
N MET A 1 -13.10 8.56 -27.59
CA MET A 1 -13.40 7.12 -27.43
C MET A 1 -13.69 6.79 -25.98
N HIS A 2 -12.81 7.14 -25.02
CA HIS A 2 -13.04 6.89 -23.59
C HIS A 2 -14.27 7.62 -23.00
N GLU A 3 -14.52 8.89 -23.36
CA GLU A 3 -15.73 9.61 -22.91
C GLU A 3 -17.02 8.94 -23.40
N ARG A 4 -17.08 8.58 -24.69
CA ARG A 4 -18.21 7.83 -25.27
C ARG A 4 -18.45 6.49 -24.57
N MET A 5 -17.40 5.81 -24.09
CA MET A 5 -17.53 4.57 -23.32
C MET A 5 -18.09 4.84 -21.92
N ALA A 6 -17.58 5.87 -21.22
CA ALA A 6 -18.08 6.26 -19.90
C ALA A 6 -19.57 6.63 -19.95
N ASP A 7 -19.95 7.48 -20.90
CA ASP A 7 -21.35 7.88 -21.11
C ASP A 7 -22.25 6.68 -21.42
N SER A 8 -21.78 5.75 -22.26
CA SER A 8 -22.54 4.54 -22.61
C SER A 8 -22.74 3.59 -21.43
N LEU A 9 -21.83 3.61 -20.45
CA LEU A 9 -21.91 2.82 -19.22
C LEU A 9 -22.73 3.52 -18.11
N GLY A 10 -23.19 4.76 -18.34
CA GLY A 10 -23.77 5.59 -17.28
C GLY A 10 -22.77 5.97 -16.19
N ALA A 11 -21.48 5.85 -16.49
CA ALA A 11 -20.40 6.17 -15.57
C ALA A 11 -20.04 7.65 -15.73
N THR A 12 -20.07 8.39 -14.63
CA THR A 12 -19.27 9.62 -14.56
C THR A 12 -17.81 9.18 -14.52
N GLN A 13 -16.92 9.77 -15.32
CA GLN A 13 -15.49 9.57 -15.11
C GLN A 13 -15.21 9.80 -13.62
N PRO A 14 -14.67 8.81 -12.88
CA PRO A 14 -14.20 9.07 -11.55
C PRO A 14 -13.22 10.22 -11.69
N ILE A 15 -13.41 11.26 -10.87
CA ILE A 15 -12.44 12.37 -10.82
C ILE A 15 -11.06 11.83 -10.37
N GLY A 16 -10.96 10.56 -9.93
CA GLY A 16 -9.73 9.84 -9.61
C GLY A 16 -9.13 8.91 -10.65
N THR A 17 -7.97 9.30 -11.14
CA THR A 17 -7.09 8.52 -12.03
C THR A 17 -5.84 8.00 -11.32
N SER A 18 -5.59 8.38 -10.07
CA SER A 18 -4.36 8.00 -9.39
C SER A 18 -4.49 6.66 -8.67
N LEU A 19 -3.53 5.76 -8.94
CA LEU A 19 -3.49 4.40 -8.41
C LEU A 19 -2.43 4.29 -7.33
N PHE A 20 -2.88 3.93 -6.13
CA PHE A 20 -2.03 3.45 -5.05
C PHE A 20 -2.04 1.92 -5.03
N VAL A 21 -0.87 1.30 -4.90
CA VAL A 21 -0.70 -0.13 -4.66
C VAL A 21 0.22 -0.34 -3.48
N LEU A 22 -0.29 -0.90 -2.38
CA LEU A 22 0.49 -1.25 -1.20
C LEU A 22 0.77 -2.74 -1.16
N PHE A 23 1.98 -3.13 -0.80
CA PHE A 23 2.34 -4.51 -0.50
C PHE A 23 2.33 -4.70 1.01
N VAL A 24 1.31 -5.38 1.54
CA VAL A 24 1.21 -5.72 2.95
C VAL A 24 1.95 -7.05 3.20
N PRO A 25 3.03 -7.08 3.98
CA PRO A 25 3.84 -8.28 4.18
C PRO A 25 3.13 -9.32 5.05
N ARG A 26 3.51 -10.60 4.96
CA ARG A 26 3.08 -11.63 5.94
C ARG A 26 4.15 -11.94 6.97
N VAL A 27 5.40 -11.59 6.68
CA VAL A 27 6.54 -11.92 7.53
C VAL A 27 7.40 -10.69 7.80
N THR A 28 8.10 -10.69 8.93
CA THR A 28 9.16 -9.72 9.25
C THR A 28 10.36 -9.91 8.31
N ARG A 29 11.32 -8.98 8.37
CA ARG A 29 12.62 -9.16 7.69
C ARG A 29 13.41 -10.39 8.12
N SER A 30 13.06 -11.01 9.24
CA SER A 30 13.65 -12.27 9.73
C SER A 30 12.85 -13.52 9.33
N GLY A 31 11.71 -13.35 8.68
CA GLY A 31 10.83 -14.45 8.27
C GLY A 31 9.80 -14.87 9.32
N ASP A 32 9.70 -14.14 10.44
CA ASP A 32 8.70 -14.41 11.46
C ASP A 32 7.33 -13.93 11.00
N SER A 33 6.26 -14.68 11.28
CA SER A 33 4.90 -14.27 10.91
C SER A 33 4.46 -13.02 11.67
N ILE A 34 3.75 -12.12 11.00
CA ILE A 34 3.08 -10.97 11.63
C ILE A 34 1.57 -11.22 11.71
N ASP A 35 0.86 -10.37 12.45
CA ASP A 35 -0.61 -10.31 12.39
C ASP A 35 -1.06 -9.70 11.04
N HIS A 36 -1.00 -10.53 10.00
CA HIS A 36 -1.18 -10.08 8.62
C HIS A 36 -2.59 -9.55 8.36
N ASP A 37 -3.61 -10.24 8.88
CA ASP A 37 -5.01 -9.89 8.64
C ASP A 37 -5.33 -8.52 9.27
N TYR A 38 -4.79 -8.25 10.47
CA TYR A 38 -4.88 -6.91 11.08
C TYR A 38 -4.30 -5.82 10.16
N TRP A 39 -3.12 -6.04 9.57
CA TRP A 39 -2.49 -5.03 8.70
C TRP A 39 -3.22 -4.85 7.36
N VAL A 40 -3.78 -5.92 6.81
CA VAL A 40 -4.59 -5.86 5.59
C VAL A 40 -5.89 -5.09 5.86
N ASP A 41 -6.59 -5.40 6.94
CA ASP A 41 -7.84 -4.73 7.30
C ASP A 41 -7.59 -3.25 7.60
N LEU A 42 -6.51 -2.93 8.32
CA LEU A 42 -6.15 -1.53 8.58
C LEU A 42 -5.76 -0.78 7.29
N ALA A 43 -5.07 -1.43 6.35
CA ALA A 43 -4.78 -0.84 5.05
C ALA A 43 -6.07 -0.54 4.26
N LEU A 44 -7.02 -1.48 4.25
CA LEU A 44 -8.32 -1.30 3.62
C LEU A 44 -9.10 -0.15 4.27
N GLU A 45 -9.12 -0.08 5.60
CA GLU A 45 -9.78 0.99 6.35
C GLU A 45 -9.17 2.36 6.08
N ILE A 46 -7.84 2.47 6.10
CA ILE A 46 -7.13 3.73 5.81
C ILE A 46 -7.44 4.22 4.40
N PHE A 47 -7.30 3.36 3.39
CA PHE A 47 -7.58 3.76 2.01
C PHE A 47 -9.07 4.04 1.78
N ALA A 48 -9.99 3.27 2.37
CA ALA A 48 -11.41 3.54 2.26
C ALA A 48 -11.80 4.88 2.91
N THR A 49 -11.18 5.20 4.05
CA THR A 49 -11.41 6.47 4.77
C THR A 49 -10.84 7.66 4.01
N LEU A 50 -9.64 7.54 3.45
CA LEU A 50 -8.95 8.64 2.78
C LEU A 50 -9.44 8.84 1.34
N PHE A 51 -9.71 7.76 0.61
CA PHE A 51 -9.89 7.77 -0.85
C PHE A 51 -11.10 6.95 -1.32
N ARG A 52 -12.09 6.74 -0.43
CA ARG A 52 -13.42 6.16 -0.72
C ARG A 52 -13.47 4.66 -1.01
N GLY A 53 -12.34 3.99 -1.18
CA GLY A 53 -12.34 2.53 -1.29
C GLY A 53 -10.96 1.92 -1.57
N ALA A 54 -10.84 0.64 -1.26
CA ALA A 54 -9.69 -0.17 -1.63
C ALA A 54 -10.11 -1.62 -1.84
N THR A 55 -9.25 -2.41 -2.47
CA THR A 55 -9.46 -3.83 -2.68
C THR A 55 -8.17 -4.58 -2.41
N ALA A 56 -8.26 -5.62 -1.60
CA ALA A 56 -7.16 -6.54 -1.33
C ALA A 56 -7.22 -7.71 -2.32
N TYR A 57 -6.09 -7.98 -2.97
CA TYR A 57 -5.86 -9.17 -3.78
C TYR A 57 -5.00 -10.11 -2.95
N PRO A 58 -5.61 -11.09 -2.26
CA PRO A 58 -4.86 -12.07 -1.50
C PRO A 58 -4.04 -12.96 -2.44
N ARG A 59 -2.97 -13.56 -1.93
CA ARG A 59 -2.06 -14.52 -2.62
C ARG A 59 -1.00 -13.91 -3.54
N GLY A 60 -0.33 -12.85 -3.11
CA GLY A 60 0.99 -12.54 -3.66
C GLY A 60 1.99 -13.65 -3.30
N ARG A 61 3.01 -13.84 -4.13
CA ARG A 61 4.17 -14.65 -3.79
C ARG A 61 5.40 -13.95 -4.35
N GLY A 62 6.34 -13.65 -3.48
CA GLY A 62 7.50 -12.87 -3.84
C GLY A 62 8.73 -13.23 -3.02
N ARG A 63 9.84 -12.62 -3.43
CA ARG A 63 11.05 -12.54 -2.62
C ARG A 63 11.54 -11.10 -2.69
N TRP A 64 12.01 -10.59 -1.58
CA TRP A 64 12.66 -9.29 -1.53
C TRP A 64 14.06 -9.42 -0.93
N ARG A 65 14.94 -8.50 -1.31
CA ARG A 65 16.35 -8.51 -0.91
C ARG A 65 16.56 -7.51 0.21
N ASP A 66 16.96 -8.01 1.38
CA ASP A 66 17.33 -7.17 2.51
C ASP A 66 18.79 -6.73 2.36
N ASN A 67 18.99 -5.52 1.82
CA ASN A 67 20.33 -4.99 1.55
C ASN A 67 21.12 -4.70 2.84
N GLU A 68 20.47 -4.33 3.92
CA GLU A 68 21.14 -4.09 5.22
C GLU A 68 21.61 -5.40 5.87
N ARG A 69 20.97 -6.53 5.55
CA ARG A 69 21.38 -7.88 5.97
C ARG A 69 22.22 -8.59 4.91
N GLY A 70 23.11 -7.85 4.24
CA GLY A 70 24.04 -8.43 3.28
C GLY A 70 23.38 -8.99 2.01
N GLY A 71 22.16 -8.56 1.70
CA GLY A 71 21.41 -9.02 0.53
C GLY A 71 20.67 -10.34 0.72
N ALA A 72 20.34 -10.71 1.96
CA ALA A 72 19.55 -11.89 2.24
C ALA A 72 18.19 -11.84 1.50
N LEU A 73 17.78 -12.96 0.91
CA LEU A 73 16.47 -13.06 0.25
C LEU A 73 15.43 -13.54 1.24
N VAL A 74 14.43 -12.70 1.50
CA VAL A 74 13.27 -13.03 2.33
C VAL A 74 12.16 -13.51 1.41
N ALA A 75 11.60 -14.69 1.67
CA ALA A 75 10.40 -15.18 0.98
C ALA A 75 9.17 -14.63 1.69
N ASP A 76 8.21 -14.14 0.93
CA ASP A 76 6.97 -13.58 1.46
C ASP A 76 5.79 -13.90 0.54
N GLU A 77 4.58 -13.87 1.12
CA GLU A 77 3.33 -14.01 0.39
C GLU A 77 2.44 -12.77 0.63
N PRO A 78 2.87 -11.57 0.20
CA PRO A 78 2.21 -10.33 0.56
C PRO A 78 0.78 -10.27 -0.01
N THR A 79 -0.08 -9.51 0.67
CA THR A 79 -1.37 -9.10 0.11
C THR A 79 -1.19 -7.77 -0.60
N VAL A 80 -1.63 -7.70 -1.86
CA VAL A 80 -1.59 -6.47 -2.65
C VAL A 80 -2.88 -5.71 -2.43
N VAL A 81 -2.80 -4.49 -1.88
CA VAL A 81 -3.97 -3.63 -1.67
C VAL A 81 -3.93 -2.49 -2.69
N THR A 82 -4.96 -2.38 -3.52
CA THR A 82 -5.08 -1.31 -4.52
C THR A 82 -6.15 -0.31 -4.13
N CYS A 83 -5.90 0.96 -4.41
CA CYS A 83 -6.84 2.04 -4.19
C CYS A 83 -6.78 3.03 -5.37
N TYR A 84 -7.94 3.45 -5.86
CA TYR A 84 -8.07 4.56 -6.82
C TYR A 84 -8.52 5.82 -6.08
N ALA A 85 -7.74 6.89 -6.18
CA ALA A 85 -8.01 8.14 -5.47
C ALA A 85 -8.28 9.29 -6.44
N ALA A 86 -9.22 10.18 -6.06
CA ALA A 86 -9.39 11.46 -6.73
C ALA A 86 -8.25 12.42 -6.39
N PRO A 87 -7.67 13.18 -7.34
CA PRO A 87 -6.61 14.14 -7.03
C PRO A 87 -7.01 15.15 -5.95
N HIS A 88 -8.29 15.48 -5.85
CA HIS A 88 -8.79 16.37 -4.78
C HIS A 88 -8.86 15.70 -3.39
N ASP A 89 -8.89 14.37 -3.32
CA ASP A 89 -8.83 13.61 -2.06
C ASP A 89 -7.36 13.42 -1.60
N ILE A 90 -6.38 13.55 -2.50
CA ILE A 90 -4.95 13.46 -2.19
C ILE A 90 -4.46 14.81 -1.62
N THR A 91 -4.87 15.08 -0.39
CA THR A 91 -4.48 16.27 0.36
C THR A 91 -3.23 16.03 1.22
N ASP A 92 -2.57 17.10 1.67
CA ASP A 92 -1.44 17.00 2.61
C ASP A 92 -1.82 16.26 3.90
N GLU A 93 -3.05 16.46 4.39
CA GLU A 93 -3.57 15.76 5.56
C GLU A 93 -3.75 14.25 5.30
N ALA A 94 -4.31 13.89 4.14
CA ALA A 94 -4.46 12.49 3.76
C ALA A 94 -3.10 11.80 3.60
N LEU A 95 -2.13 12.48 2.97
CA LEU A 95 -0.76 12.00 2.82
C LEU A 95 -0.04 11.86 4.17
N ALA A 96 -0.23 12.79 5.10
CA ALA A 96 0.33 12.69 6.44
C ALA A 96 -0.23 11.49 7.22
N ARG A 97 -1.54 11.23 7.11
CA ARG A 97 -2.19 10.06 7.72
C ARG A 97 -1.72 8.75 7.10
N LEU A 98 -1.61 8.70 5.77
CA LEU A 98 -1.07 7.54 5.06
C LEU A 98 0.39 7.29 5.44
N ARG A 99 1.22 8.33 5.53
CA ARG A 99 2.61 8.23 6.02
C ARG A 99 2.66 7.63 7.43
N ALA A 100 1.87 8.15 8.36
CA ALA A 100 1.85 7.65 9.73
C ALA A 100 1.52 6.14 9.77
N PHE A 101 0.54 5.70 8.98
CA PHE A 101 0.20 4.29 8.82
C PHE A 101 1.36 3.47 8.23
N LEU A 102 1.94 3.88 7.09
CA LEU A 102 3.02 3.14 6.42
C LEU A 102 4.27 3.02 7.31
N HIS A 103 4.62 4.09 8.01
CA HIS A 103 5.75 4.10 8.93
C HIS A 103 5.48 3.20 10.14
N ARG A 104 4.24 3.18 10.64
CA ARG A 104 3.84 2.26 11.72
C ARG A 104 3.90 0.80 11.28
N LEU A 105 3.37 0.47 10.09
CA LEU A 105 3.47 -0.86 9.48
C LEU A 105 4.93 -1.30 9.40
N GLY A 106 5.80 -0.46 8.84
CA GLY A 106 7.23 -0.76 8.70
C GLY A 106 7.93 -1.08 10.01
N ARG A 107 7.66 -0.30 11.07
CA ARG A 107 8.24 -0.52 12.41
C ARG A 107 7.68 -1.76 13.09
N GLU A 108 6.36 -1.84 13.23
CA GLU A 108 5.71 -2.89 14.00
C GLU A 108 5.79 -4.26 13.32
N ALA A 109 5.80 -4.30 11.98
CA ALA A 109 6.06 -5.51 11.20
C ALA A 109 7.55 -5.77 10.97
N GLN A 110 8.46 -4.95 11.53
CA GLN A 110 9.92 -5.10 11.42
C GLN A 110 10.41 -5.30 9.97
N GLN A 111 9.94 -4.45 9.06
CA GLN A 111 10.28 -4.53 7.64
C GLN A 111 11.60 -3.82 7.36
N GLY A 112 12.41 -4.40 6.47
CA GLY A 112 13.56 -3.68 5.89
C GLY A 112 13.10 -2.59 4.91
N GLU A 113 11.92 -2.76 4.30
CA GLU A 113 11.32 -1.79 3.40
C GLU A 113 9.79 -1.99 3.38
N ALA A 114 9.01 -0.90 3.47
CA ALA A 114 7.59 -0.91 3.13
C ALA A 114 7.41 -0.39 1.69
N GLY A 115 6.92 -1.25 0.80
CA GLY A 115 6.78 -0.93 -0.63
C GLY A 115 5.41 -0.39 -1.01
N MET A 116 5.39 0.69 -1.78
CA MET A 116 4.16 1.25 -2.35
C MET A 116 4.39 1.70 -3.80
N VAL A 117 3.41 1.48 -4.67
CA VAL A 117 3.36 2.09 -6.00
C VAL A 117 2.38 3.25 -5.97
N PHE A 118 2.79 4.37 -6.56
CA PHE A 118 1.91 5.49 -6.87
C PHE A 118 2.06 5.82 -8.36
N ASP A 119 0.96 5.76 -9.12
CA ASP A 119 0.91 6.04 -10.55
C ASP A 119 2.00 5.33 -11.39
N GLY A 120 2.22 4.05 -11.06
CA GLY A 120 3.17 3.18 -11.76
C GLY A 120 4.63 3.34 -11.33
N GLN A 121 4.93 4.25 -10.39
CA GLN A 121 6.25 4.42 -9.80
C GLN A 121 6.32 3.72 -8.44
N TYR A 122 7.36 2.91 -8.23
CA TYR A 122 7.60 2.23 -6.96
C TYR A 122 8.40 3.13 -6.00
N TYR A 123 7.98 3.14 -4.74
CA TYR A 123 8.60 3.83 -3.63
C TYR A 123 8.81 2.84 -2.47
N GLY A 124 10.05 2.72 -2.02
CA GLY A 124 10.41 1.95 -0.84
C GLY A 124 10.65 2.87 0.35
N ILE A 125 9.96 2.63 1.46
CA ILE A 125 10.21 3.33 2.73
C ILE A 125 11.12 2.45 3.58
N THR A 126 12.38 2.86 3.75
CA THR A 126 13.39 2.13 4.54
C THR A 126 13.70 2.79 5.88
N GLU A 127 13.31 4.06 6.05
CA GLU A 127 13.45 4.82 7.29
C GLU A 127 12.07 5.19 7.81
N TYR A 128 11.77 4.79 9.04
CA TYR A 128 10.46 4.99 9.66
C TYR A 128 10.55 6.07 10.74
N ASP A 129 9.44 6.81 10.93
CA ASP A 129 9.40 7.92 11.89
C ASP A 129 9.43 7.34 13.31
N ASP A 130 9.97 8.04 14.30
CA ASP A 130 9.82 7.60 15.69
C ASP A 130 8.34 7.68 16.09
N GLY A 131 7.80 6.61 16.67
CA GLY A 131 6.40 6.58 17.13
C GLY A 131 6.16 7.68 18.17
N ARG A 132 5.37 8.68 17.83
CA ARG A 132 4.81 9.67 18.76
C ARG A 132 3.31 9.46 18.87
#